data_AF-A0A0D8BMH5-F1
#
_entry.id   AF-A0A0D8BMH5-F1
#
_cell.length_a   1.000
_cell.length_b   1.000
_cell.length_c   1.000
_cell.angle_alpha   90.00
_cell.angle_beta   90.00
_cell.angle_gamma   90.00
#
_symmetry.space_group_name_H-M   'P 1'
#
loop_
_entity.id
_entity.type
_entity.pdbx_description
1 polymer ?
#
loop_
_entity_poly.entity_id
_entity_poly.type
_entity_poly.pdbx_seq_one_letter_code
_entity_poly.pdbx_strand_id
1 'polypeptide(L)'
;MSIELPLTDPTHPHWSTPIGWVGVGKARRPVFPIGGGAPEDVDHNAVNSDDDEDDRPATRAELELMRSRMRAADKRAGSAERALKNLQDEVESRKQQLADELADRGTKLADLNARIRAGAFRLAIFETGGYEWHDTEDVLGAIGSAGGVEFDPETGTVTGVKEALADLAKRKPHWVKSQGTTHYVKPGVEDEDDTDPEKPLTEAELHKRYPNLRGYVEDPRHMGKMPKRPVYEVKPWVEPSPVNLTAEERAKLMQRYQGLWKTPSPR
;
A
#
# COMPACT_ATOMS: atom_id res chain seq x y z
N MET A 1 -0.17 -5.58 22.63
CA MET A 1 -1.00 -4.45 23.10
C MET A 1 -2.16 -5.03 23.89
N SER A 2 -2.08 -4.98 25.21
CA SER A 2 -3.15 -5.47 26.09
C SER A 2 -4.17 -4.35 26.28
N ILE A 3 -5.44 -4.65 26.00
CA ILE A 3 -6.55 -3.74 26.26
C ILE A 3 -6.99 -4.03 27.69
N GLU A 4 -6.59 -3.18 28.63
CA GLU A 4 -7.13 -3.19 29.98
C GLU A 4 -8.57 -2.67 29.94
N LEU A 5 -9.53 -3.54 30.20
CA LEU A 5 -10.92 -3.14 30.42
C LEU A 5 -11.06 -2.58 31.84
N PRO A 6 -11.77 -1.45 32.03
CA PRO A 6 -11.94 -0.86 33.35
C PRO A 6 -12.75 -1.80 34.25
N LEU A 7 -12.20 -2.04 35.45
CA LEU A 7 -12.80 -2.80 36.53
C LEU A 7 -14.11 -2.10 36.96
N THR A 8 -15.26 -2.72 36.65
CA THR A 8 -16.58 -2.20 37.02
C THR A 8 -16.84 -2.40 38.51
N ASP A 9 -17.08 -1.30 39.23
CA ASP A 9 -17.49 -1.29 40.64
C ASP A 9 -18.91 -1.90 40.81
N PRO A 10 -19.07 -2.99 41.58
CA PRO A 10 -20.34 -3.70 41.71
C PRO A 10 -21.39 -2.97 42.57
N THR A 11 -21.08 -1.79 43.11
CA THR A 11 -22.00 -1.05 44.00
C THR A 11 -22.96 -0.10 43.28
N HIS A 12 -22.79 0.14 41.97
CA HIS A 12 -23.69 0.98 41.18
C HIS A 12 -24.55 0.17 40.22
N PRO A 13 -25.89 0.30 40.29
CA PRO A 13 -26.75 -0.42 39.36
C PRO A 13 -26.56 0.13 37.94
N HIS A 14 -26.35 -0.78 36.99
CA HIS A 14 -25.99 -0.55 35.59
C HIS A 14 -26.87 0.41 34.78
N TRP A 15 -28.04 0.84 35.31
CA TRP A 15 -28.93 1.82 34.69
C TRP A 15 -28.49 3.29 34.90
N SER A 16 -27.52 3.55 35.77
CA SER A 16 -27.05 4.92 36.07
C SER A 16 -26.02 5.47 35.07
N THR A 17 -25.57 4.66 34.10
CA THR A 17 -24.56 5.06 33.12
C THR A 17 -25.22 5.70 31.89
N PRO A 18 -24.95 6.98 31.57
CA PRO A 18 -25.52 7.60 30.38
C PRO A 18 -24.99 6.95 29.10
N ILE A 19 -25.89 6.67 28.15
CA ILE A 19 -25.54 6.03 26.86
C ILE A 19 -24.90 7.05 25.91
N GLY A 20 -25.09 8.34 26.16
CA GLY A 20 -24.45 9.40 25.40
C GLY A 20 -24.72 10.77 25.99
N TRP A 21 -24.14 11.79 25.35
CA TRP A 21 -24.31 13.19 25.73
C TRP A 21 -24.80 13.98 24.52
N VAL A 22 -25.87 14.77 24.68
CA VAL A 22 -26.40 15.62 23.62
C VAL A 22 -26.11 17.09 23.95
N GLY A 23 -25.54 17.80 22.98
CA GLY A 23 -25.17 19.23 23.07
C GLY A 23 -23.73 19.53 22.61
N VAL A 24 -23.45 20.80 22.31
CA VAL A 24 -22.12 21.30 21.92
C VAL A 24 -21.55 22.18 23.05
N GLY A 25 -20.30 21.95 23.44
CA GLY A 25 -19.63 22.71 24.50
C GLY A 25 -20.07 22.34 25.92
N LYS A 26 -20.04 23.30 26.83
CA LYS A 26 -20.31 23.11 28.27
C LYS A 26 -21.78 22.83 28.62
N ALA A 27 -22.69 22.91 27.65
CA ALA A 27 -24.12 22.66 27.82
C ALA A 27 -24.53 21.25 27.35
N ARG A 28 -23.71 20.24 27.66
CA ARG A 28 -24.02 18.84 27.34
C ARG A 28 -24.89 18.23 28.42
N ARG A 29 -26.04 17.68 28.03
CA ARG A 29 -26.93 16.93 28.92
C ARG A 29 -26.73 15.43 28.72
N PRO A 30 -26.63 14.63 29.80
CA PRO A 30 -26.53 13.19 29.71
C PRO A 30 -27.87 12.62 29.23
N VAL A 31 -27.82 11.68 28.28
CA VAL A 31 -28.96 10.89 27.82
C VAL A 31 -28.90 9.54 28.51
N PHE A 32 -29.86 9.30 29.39
CA PHE A 32 -30.02 8.02 30.06
C PHE A 32 -30.89 7.08 29.20
N PRO A 33 -30.68 5.75 29.28
CA PRO A 33 -31.62 4.80 28.70
C PRO A 33 -33.00 5.11 29.27
N ILE A 34 -33.99 5.28 28.39
CA ILE A 34 -35.39 5.25 28.79
C ILE A 34 -35.64 3.79 29.17
N GLY A 35 -35.42 3.47 30.44
CA GLY A 35 -35.79 2.19 31.01
C GLY A 35 -37.29 2.05 30.81
N GLY A 36 -37.68 1.09 29.98
CA GLY A 36 -39.03 0.55 29.99
C GLY A 36 -39.23 -0.09 31.36
N GLY A 37 -39.63 0.72 32.33
CA GLY A 37 -40.19 0.22 33.57
C GLY A 37 -41.37 -0.66 33.18
N ALA A 38 -41.31 -1.92 33.60
CA ALA A 38 -42.52 -2.72 33.74
C ALA A 38 -43.53 -1.86 34.52
N PRO A 39 -44.81 -1.82 34.14
CA PRO A 39 -45.79 -1.05 34.91
C PRO A 39 -45.74 -1.58 36.36
N GLU A 40 -45.25 -0.73 37.26
CA GLU A 40 -45.44 -0.95 38.69
C GLU A 40 -46.94 -1.10 38.90
N ASP A 41 -47.32 -2.14 39.63
CA ASP A 41 -48.69 -2.41 40.03
C ASP A 41 -49.30 -1.14 40.63
N VAL A 42 -50.07 -0.43 39.80
CA VAL A 42 -50.92 0.65 40.26
C VAL A 42 -51.97 -0.05 41.12
N ASP A 43 -51.81 0.11 42.43
CA ASP A 43 -52.80 -0.24 43.44
C ASP A 43 -54.12 0.44 43.05
N HIS A 44 -54.97 -0.32 42.34
CA HIS A 44 -56.31 0.08 41.96
C HIS A 44 -57.18 0.05 43.21
N ASN A 45 -56.98 1.07 44.06
CA ASN A 45 -57.94 1.39 45.09
C ASN A 45 -59.24 1.75 44.38
N ALA A 46 -60.17 0.79 44.41
CA ALA A 46 -61.48 0.84 43.80
C ALA A 46 -62.29 2.01 44.36
N VAL A 47 -62.16 3.18 43.73
CA VAL A 47 -63.22 4.17 43.72
C VAL A 47 -64.18 3.72 42.61
N ASN A 48 -65.26 3.06 43.04
CA ASN A 48 -66.48 2.90 42.26
C ASN A 48 -66.93 4.30 41.79
N SER A 49 -66.64 4.62 40.54
CA SER A 49 -67.46 5.55 39.77
C SER A 49 -68.28 4.69 38.82
N ASP A 50 -69.52 4.39 39.25
CA ASP A 50 -70.63 4.06 38.38
C ASP A 50 -70.81 5.21 37.37
N ASP A 51 -70.16 5.11 36.22
CA ASP A 51 -70.49 5.92 35.05
C ASP A 51 -70.43 5.01 33.82
N ASP A 52 -71.50 4.23 33.65
CA ASP A 52 -71.82 3.44 32.47
C ASP A 52 -72.09 4.35 31.24
N GLU A 53 -71.14 5.20 30.86
CA GLU A 53 -71.20 6.02 29.63
C GLU A 53 -70.39 5.43 28.45
N ASP A 54 -69.64 4.35 28.65
CA ASP A 54 -68.69 3.81 27.65
C ASP A 54 -69.30 2.84 26.62
N ASP A 55 -70.59 2.49 26.71
CA ASP A 55 -71.31 1.67 25.72
C ASP A 55 -72.05 2.51 24.64
N ARG A 56 -71.69 3.79 24.49
CA ARG A 56 -72.22 4.64 23.41
C ARG A 56 -71.54 4.28 22.09
N PRO A 57 -72.27 3.98 21.01
CA PRO A 57 -71.66 3.73 19.71
C PRO A 57 -70.90 4.98 19.26
N ALA A 58 -69.60 4.83 19.01
CA ALA A 58 -68.72 5.92 18.59
C ALA A 58 -69.39 6.78 17.51
N THR A 59 -69.41 8.09 17.71
CA THR A 59 -70.06 8.99 16.75
C THR A 59 -69.35 8.90 15.40
N ARG A 60 -70.06 9.13 14.28
CA ARG A 60 -69.44 9.04 12.93
C ARG A 60 -68.18 9.91 12.81
N ALA A 61 -68.14 11.05 13.51
CA ALA A 61 -67.00 11.95 13.57
C ALA A 61 -65.81 11.36 14.35
N GLU A 62 -66.05 10.63 15.45
CA GLU A 62 -64.99 9.92 16.20
C GLU A 62 -64.38 8.78 15.38
N LEU A 63 -65.20 8.02 14.66
CA LEU A 63 -64.72 6.96 13.76
C LEU A 63 -63.88 7.53 12.62
N GLU A 64 -64.26 8.68 12.07
CA GLU A 64 -63.51 9.36 11.02
C GLU A 64 -62.17 9.93 11.56
N LEU A 65 -62.19 10.53 12.75
CA LEU A 65 -60.99 10.98 13.44
C LEU A 65 -60.03 9.81 13.72
N MET A 66 -60.53 8.69 14.23
CA MET A 66 -59.75 7.49 14.50
C MET A 66 -59.13 6.93 13.21
N ARG A 67 -59.90 6.85 12.12
CA ARG A 67 -59.39 6.43 10.80
C ARG A 67 -58.32 7.38 10.27
N SER A 68 -58.48 8.69 10.47
CA SER A 68 -57.46 9.68 10.08
C SER A 68 -56.16 9.50 10.87
N ARG A 69 -56.27 9.21 12.18
CA ARG A 69 -55.13 8.95 13.07
C ARG A 69 -54.40 7.66 12.70
N MET A 70 -55.13 6.59 12.40
CA MET A 70 -54.54 5.33 11.91
C MET A 70 -53.77 5.56 10.60
N ARG A 71 -54.38 6.21 9.60
CA ARG A 71 -53.69 6.53 8.33
C ARG A 71 -52.45 7.41 8.53
N ALA A 72 -52.47 8.35 9.48
CA ALA A 72 -51.32 9.17 9.81
C ALA A 72 -50.22 8.36 10.50
N ALA A 73 -50.58 7.43 11.38
CA ALA A 73 -49.65 6.49 12.01
C ALA A 73 -49.01 5.56 10.97
N ASP A 74 -49.79 4.97 10.07
CA ASP A 74 -49.31 4.10 8.99
C ASP A 74 -48.31 4.84 8.07
N LYS A 75 -48.61 6.09 7.73
CA LYS A 75 -47.69 6.93 6.95
C LYS A 75 -46.37 7.20 7.69
N ARG A 76 -46.44 7.47 9.00
CA ARG A 76 -45.24 7.68 9.83
C ARG A 76 -44.42 6.40 9.95
N ALA A 77 -45.06 5.26 10.20
CA ALA A 77 -44.42 3.96 10.24
C ALA A 77 -43.72 3.63 8.91
N GLY A 78 -44.42 3.76 7.78
CA GLY A 78 -43.82 3.55 6.47
C GLY A 78 -42.67 4.52 6.14
N SER A 79 -42.73 5.77 6.62
CA SER A 79 -41.61 6.72 6.47
C SER A 79 -40.41 6.34 7.33
N ALA A 80 -40.64 5.84 8.55
CA ALA A 80 -39.60 5.40 9.46
C ALA A 80 -38.93 4.11 8.97
N GLU A 81 -39.70 3.15 8.45
CA GLU A 81 -39.16 1.94 7.83
C GLU A 81 -38.27 2.25 6.62
N ARG A 82 -38.67 3.19 5.76
CA ARG A 82 -37.83 3.65 4.64
C ARG A 82 -36.56 4.31 5.12
N ALA A 83 -36.63 5.15 6.16
CA ALA A 83 -35.46 5.78 6.74
C ALA A 83 -34.51 4.75 7.35
N LEU A 84 -35.03 3.75 8.06
CA LEU A 84 -34.24 2.64 8.61
C LEU A 84 -33.56 1.83 7.51
N LYS A 85 -34.28 1.51 6.43
CA LYS A 85 -33.71 0.82 5.28
C LYS A 85 -32.58 1.62 4.63
N ASN A 86 -32.79 2.92 4.39
CA ASN A 86 -31.74 3.77 3.82
C ASN A 86 -30.49 3.82 4.71
N LEU A 87 -30.67 3.88 6.05
CA LEU A 87 -29.55 3.84 6.98
C LEU A 87 -28.84 2.47 6.98
N GLN A 88 -29.58 1.37 6.83
CA GLN A 88 -28.99 0.04 6.69
C GLN A 88 -28.15 -0.05 5.41
N ASP A 89 -28.71 0.38 4.28
CA ASP A 89 -28.02 0.39 2.98
C ASP A 89 -26.76 1.28 3.03
N GLU A 90 -26.83 2.44 3.70
CA GLU A 90 -25.66 3.32 3.92
C GLU A 90 -24.58 2.67 4.79
N VAL A 91 -24.98 1.98 5.86
CA VAL A 91 -24.04 1.27 6.75
C VAL A 91 -23.38 0.11 6.02
N GLU A 92 -24.13 -0.65 5.24
CA GLU A 92 -23.59 -1.75 4.43
C GLU A 92 -22.63 -1.23 3.36
N SER A 93 -22.99 -0.16 2.66
CA SER A 93 -22.12 0.49 1.68
C SER A 93 -20.82 1.00 2.32
N ARG A 94 -20.90 1.67 3.48
CA ARG A 94 -19.69 2.11 4.21
C ARG A 94 -18.84 0.96 4.71
N LYS A 95 -19.47 -0.14 5.19
CA LYS A 95 -18.73 -1.33 5.60
C LYS A 95 -17.97 -1.94 4.41
N GLN A 96 -18.59 -2.00 3.24
CA GLN A 96 -17.93 -2.50 2.04
C GLN A 96 -16.76 -1.60 1.63
N GLN A 97 -16.95 -0.28 1.59
CA GLN A 97 -15.88 0.67 1.30
C GLN A 97 -14.69 0.54 2.26
N LEU A 98 -14.96 0.39 3.56
CA LEU A 98 -13.91 0.18 4.55
C LEU A 98 -13.21 -1.16 4.40
N ALA A 99 -13.92 -2.22 4.01
CA ALA A 99 -13.33 -3.53 3.73
C ALA A 99 -12.39 -3.44 2.52
N ASP A 100 -12.81 -2.78 1.45
CA ASP A 100 -12.01 -2.58 0.24
C ASP A 100 -10.77 -1.71 0.55
N GLU A 101 -10.91 -0.62 1.32
CA GLU A 101 -9.78 0.20 1.78
C GLU A 101 -8.78 -0.59 2.64
N LEU A 102 -9.26 -1.49 3.51
CA LEU A 102 -8.40 -2.33 4.33
C LEU A 102 -7.63 -3.34 3.47
N ALA A 103 -8.29 -3.93 2.48
CA ALA A 103 -7.65 -4.82 1.52
C ALA A 103 -6.55 -4.09 0.73
N ASP A 104 -6.85 -2.90 0.21
CA ASP A 104 -5.90 -2.05 -0.52
C ASP A 104 -4.72 -1.59 0.32
N ARG A 105 -4.94 -1.29 1.61
CA ARG A 105 -3.84 -0.95 2.53
C ARG A 105 -3.01 -2.20 2.85
N GLY A 106 -3.65 -3.35 2.99
CA GLY A 106 -2.98 -4.63 3.19
C GLY A 106 -2.04 -5.00 2.05
N THR A 107 -2.49 -4.87 0.80
CA THR A 107 -1.66 -5.12 -0.39
C THR A 107 -0.50 -4.13 -0.48
N LYS A 108 -0.74 -2.84 -0.23
CA LYS A 108 0.34 -1.82 -0.21
C LYS A 108 1.37 -2.09 0.88
N LEU A 109 0.96 -2.52 2.08
CA LEU A 109 1.89 -2.87 3.15
C LEU A 109 2.71 -4.11 2.80
N ALA A 110 2.09 -5.13 2.19
CA ALA A 110 2.79 -6.31 1.71
C ALA A 110 3.83 -5.95 0.64
N ASP A 111 3.47 -5.11 -0.32
CA ASP A 111 4.37 -4.64 -1.37
C ASP A 111 5.55 -3.82 -0.81
N LEU A 112 5.29 -2.93 0.14
CA LEU A 112 6.33 -2.14 0.81
C LEU A 112 7.28 -3.05 1.60
N ASN A 113 6.74 -4.02 2.36
CA ASN A 113 7.56 -4.98 3.10
C ASN A 113 8.41 -5.84 2.15
N ALA A 114 7.86 -6.27 1.02
CA ALA A 114 8.61 -7.01 0.01
C ALA A 114 9.77 -6.16 -0.55
N ARG A 115 9.54 -4.86 -0.81
CA ARG A 115 10.57 -3.92 -1.28
C ARG A 115 11.65 -3.66 -0.23
N ILE A 116 11.27 -3.47 1.03
CA ILE A 116 12.20 -3.28 2.15
C ILE A 116 13.08 -4.52 2.30
N ARG A 117 12.46 -5.70 2.31
CA ARG A 117 13.17 -6.97 2.37
C ARG A 117 14.16 -7.08 1.21
N ALA A 118 13.71 -6.93 -0.04
CA ALA A 118 14.59 -6.99 -1.20
C ALA A 118 15.75 -5.97 -1.13
N GLY A 119 15.50 -4.76 -0.62
CA GLY A 119 16.52 -3.74 -0.39
C GLY A 119 17.56 -4.16 0.65
N ALA A 120 17.13 -4.74 1.78
CA ALA A 120 18.02 -5.23 2.82
C ALA A 120 18.92 -6.37 2.30
N PHE A 121 18.35 -7.31 1.53
CA PHE A 121 19.13 -8.37 0.88
C PHE A 121 20.15 -7.80 -0.13
N ARG A 122 19.78 -6.80 -0.93
CA ARG A 122 20.71 -6.13 -1.86
C ARG A 122 21.89 -5.55 -1.10
N LEU A 123 21.63 -4.77 -0.05
CA LEU A 123 22.67 -4.13 0.77
C LEU A 123 23.59 -5.18 1.38
N ALA A 124 23.05 -6.25 1.97
CA ALA A 124 23.84 -7.33 2.54
C ALA A 124 24.74 -8.03 1.50
N ILE A 125 24.25 -8.25 0.27
CA ILE A 125 25.06 -8.80 -0.82
C ILE A 125 26.21 -7.85 -1.17
N PHE A 126 25.93 -6.54 -1.32
CA PHE A 126 26.96 -5.55 -1.61
C PHE A 126 28.00 -5.43 -0.48
N GLU A 127 27.58 -5.47 0.78
CA GLU A 127 28.47 -5.32 1.94
C GLU A 127 29.42 -6.52 2.13
N THR A 128 29.00 -7.73 1.77
CA THR A 128 29.86 -8.92 1.96
C THR A 128 31.15 -8.91 1.14
N GLY A 129 31.26 -8.08 0.09
CA GLY A 129 32.51 -7.68 -0.57
C GLY A 129 33.40 -8.79 -1.18
N GLY A 130 32.96 -10.06 -1.14
CA GLY A 130 33.80 -11.21 -1.51
C GLY A 130 33.64 -11.71 -2.94
N TYR A 131 32.53 -11.35 -3.62
CA TYR A 131 32.21 -11.82 -4.96
C TYR A 131 31.58 -10.68 -5.77
N GLU A 132 32.02 -10.51 -7.01
CA GLU A 132 31.37 -9.63 -7.97
C GLU A 132 30.46 -10.47 -8.87
N TRP A 133 29.15 -10.22 -8.85
CA TRP A 133 28.17 -11.02 -9.57
C TRP A 133 27.85 -10.42 -10.93
N HIS A 134 27.61 -11.27 -11.94
CA HIS A 134 27.16 -10.83 -13.26
C HIS A 134 25.78 -10.18 -13.21
N ASP A 135 24.83 -10.80 -12.50
CA ASP A 135 23.50 -10.27 -12.24
C ASP A 135 23.15 -10.41 -10.76
N THR A 136 22.94 -9.28 -10.09
CA THR A 136 22.57 -9.23 -8.68
C THR A 136 21.13 -9.67 -8.42
N GLU A 137 20.24 -9.55 -9.40
CA GLU A 137 18.83 -9.95 -9.25
C GLU A 137 18.68 -11.49 -9.26
N ASP A 138 19.44 -12.19 -10.11
CA ASP A 138 19.51 -13.65 -10.10
C ASP A 138 20.04 -14.20 -8.76
N VAL A 139 21.02 -13.50 -8.19
CA VAL A 139 21.59 -13.83 -6.87
C VAL A 139 20.59 -13.58 -5.76
N LEU A 140 19.87 -12.45 -5.78
CA LEU A 140 18.78 -12.18 -4.84
C LEU A 140 17.70 -13.26 -4.89
N GLY A 141 17.27 -13.66 -6.09
CA GLY A 141 16.26 -14.72 -6.26
C GLY A 141 16.74 -16.07 -5.69
N ALA A 142 18.01 -16.40 -5.90
CA ALA A 142 18.60 -17.64 -5.39
C ALA A 142 18.80 -17.64 -3.87
N ILE A 143 19.19 -16.50 -3.28
CA ILE A 143 19.48 -16.36 -1.84
C ILE A 143 18.21 -16.17 -1.03
N GLY A 144 17.24 -15.40 -1.53
CA GLY A 144 15.97 -15.19 -0.86
C GLY A 144 15.17 -16.48 -0.61
N SER A 145 15.49 -17.54 -1.37
CA SER A 145 14.92 -18.88 -1.24
C SER A 145 15.89 -19.89 -0.61
N ALA A 146 17.12 -19.49 -0.28
CA ALA A 146 18.12 -20.38 0.30
C ALA A 146 17.86 -20.60 1.79
N GLY A 147 17.95 -21.85 2.24
CA GLY A 147 17.89 -22.17 3.67
C GLY A 147 19.08 -21.56 4.42
N GLY A 148 18.83 -20.98 5.60
CA GLY A 148 19.85 -20.39 6.45
C GLY A 148 20.06 -18.88 6.29
N VAL A 149 19.29 -18.21 5.42
CA VAL A 149 19.31 -16.75 5.31
C VAL A 149 18.03 -16.18 5.91
N GLU A 150 18.17 -15.49 7.03
CA GLU A 150 17.05 -14.95 7.78
C GLU A 150 17.06 -13.42 7.73
N PHE A 151 15.86 -12.86 7.56
CA PHE A 151 15.61 -11.43 7.65
C PHE A 151 15.00 -11.15 9.00
N ASP A 152 15.66 -10.33 9.81
CA ASP A 152 15.10 -9.85 11.07
C ASP A 152 14.26 -8.60 10.80
N PRO A 153 12.92 -8.68 10.98
CA PRO A 153 12.04 -7.55 10.73
C PRO A 153 12.19 -6.41 11.75
N GLU A 154 12.75 -6.65 12.93
CA GLU A 154 12.90 -5.61 13.96
C GLU A 154 14.13 -4.74 13.72
N THR A 155 15.26 -5.36 13.35
CA THR A 155 16.51 -4.64 13.07
C THR A 155 16.67 -4.26 11.60
N GLY A 156 15.90 -4.89 10.70
CA GLY A 156 16.05 -4.73 9.25
C GLY A 156 17.33 -5.34 8.69
N THR A 157 18.00 -6.20 9.46
CA THR A 157 19.27 -6.83 9.08
C THR A 157 19.05 -8.24 8.52
N VAL A 158 19.99 -8.70 7.68
CA VAL A 158 19.97 -10.04 7.09
C VAL A 158 21.18 -10.83 7.59
N THR A 159 20.95 -12.02 8.16
CA THR A 159 22.01 -12.91 8.66
C THR A 159 22.19 -14.11 7.72
N GLY A 160 23.35 -14.77 7.77
CA GLY A 160 23.64 -15.97 6.94
C GLY A 160 23.96 -15.70 5.46
N VAL A 161 23.85 -14.46 5.00
CA VAL A 161 24.09 -14.08 3.58
C VAL A 161 25.47 -14.47 3.09
N LYS A 162 26.51 -14.33 3.93
CA LYS A 162 27.90 -14.63 3.54
C LYS A 162 28.13 -16.11 3.22
N GLU A 163 27.57 -17.01 4.02
CA GLU A 163 27.69 -18.46 3.82
C GLU A 163 26.89 -18.90 2.59
N ALA A 164 25.67 -18.38 2.46
CA ALA A 164 24.82 -18.63 1.29
C ALA A 164 25.46 -18.13 -0.02
N LEU A 165 26.11 -16.95 -0.01
CA LEU A 165 26.84 -16.43 -1.16
C LEU A 165 28.04 -17.30 -1.54
N ALA A 166 28.82 -17.75 -0.54
CA ALA A 166 29.97 -18.63 -0.79
C ALA A 166 29.54 -19.97 -1.39
N ASP A 167 28.45 -20.55 -0.90
CA ASP A 167 27.91 -21.80 -1.44
C ASP A 167 27.25 -21.61 -2.80
N LEU A 168 26.61 -20.47 -3.04
CA LEU A 168 26.08 -20.12 -4.35
C LEU A 168 27.22 -19.95 -5.38
N ALA A 169 28.33 -19.31 -5.00
CA ALA A 169 29.50 -19.15 -5.85
C ALA A 169 30.12 -20.50 -6.23
N LYS A 170 30.20 -21.45 -5.28
CA LYS A 170 30.67 -22.83 -5.56
C LYS A 170 29.71 -23.59 -6.48
N ARG A 171 28.40 -23.47 -6.24
CA ARG A 171 27.37 -24.19 -7.02
C ARG A 171 27.21 -23.62 -8.43
N LYS A 172 27.38 -22.30 -8.59
CA LYS A 172 27.23 -21.57 -9.85
C LYS A 172 28.43 -20.63 -10.07
N PRO A 173 29.61 -21.17 -10.41
CA PRO A 173 30.81 -20.35 -10.60
C PRO A 173 30.69 -19.38 -11.78
N HIS A 174 29.87 -19.70 -12.79
CA HIS A 174 29.61 -18.84 -13.95
C HIS A 174 28.78 -17.59 -13.64
N TRP A 175 28.20 -17.49 -12.43
CA TRP A 175 27.47 -16.28 -11.99
C TRP A 175 28.39 -15.24 -11.36
N VAL A 176 29.58 -15.67 -10.93
CA VAL A 176 30.60 -14.80 -10.37
C VAL A 176 31.49 -14.32 -11.52
N LYS A 177 31.70 -13.01 -11.62
CA LYS A 177 32.70 -12.45 -12.51
C LYS A 177 34.06 -12.93 -12.04
N SER A 178 34.82 -13.55 -12.93
CA SER A 178 36.23 -13.85 -12.68
C SER A 178 36.93 -12.54 -12.27
N GLN A 179 37.45 -12.47 -11.04
CA GLN A 179 38.30 -11.36 -10.64
C GLN A 179 39.57 -11.42 -11.50
N GLY A 180 39.59 -10.64 -12.58
CA GLY A 180 40.79 -10.40 -13.38
C GLY A 180 41.44 -11.64 -14.00
N THR A 181 40.80 -12.23 -15.01
CA THR A 181 41.51 -12.41 -16.28
C THR A 181 40.66 -11.78 -17.37
N THR A 182 40.64 -10.44 -17.39
CA THR A 182 40.71 -9.75 -18.67
C THR A 182 42.00 -10.22 -19.35
N HIS A 183 41.97 -11.40 -19.97
CA HIS A 183 42.75 -11.61 -21.16
C HIS A 183 42.19 -10.64 -22.19
N TYR A 184 42.69 -9.40 -22.14
CA TYR A 184 43.02 -8.75 -23.39
C TYR A 184 43.97 -9.74 -24.09
N VAL A 185 43.40 -10.63 -24.92
CA VAL A 185 44.17 -11.29 -25.96
C VAL A 185 44.58 -10.13 -26.86
N LYS A 186 45.73 -9.52 -26.53
CA LYS A 186 46.49 -8.73 -27.47
C LYS A 186 46.69 -9.69 -28.65
N PRO A 187 46.12 -9.41 -29.84
CA PRO A 187 46.25 -10.33 -30.95
C PRO A 187 47.74 -10.52 -31.23
N GLY A 188 48.21 -11.75 -31.04
CA GLY A 188 49.48 -12.31 -31.51
C GLY A 188 50.73 -11.48 -31.22
N VAL A 189 51.37 -11.72 -30.07
CA VAL A 189 52.83 -11.82 -30.09
C VAL A 189 53.11 -13.31 -30.28
N GLU A 190 53.21 -13.72 -31.54
CA GLU A 190 53.85 -14.97 -31.91
C GLU A 190 55.35 -14.66 -32.05
N ASP A 191 56.10 -15.36 -31.21
CA ASP A 191 57.41 -15.96 -31.42
C ASP A 191 58.36 -15.38 -32.51
N GLU A 192 59.59 -15.19 -32.04
CA GLU A 192 60.81 -14.85 -32.77
C GLU A 192 60.95 -15.60 -34.10
N ASP A 193 60.91 -14.88 -35.21
CA ASP A 193 61.56 -15.30 -36.45
C ASP A 193 62.11 -14.05 -37.18
N ASP A 194 63.44 -14.04 -37.34
CA ASP A 194 64.24 -12.99 -37.98
C ASP A 194 63.79 -12.74 -39.44
N THR A 195 62.88 -11.79 -39.67
CA THR A 195 62.56 -11.34 -41.03
C THR A 195 62.50 -9.81 -41.12
N ASP A 196 63.41 -9.28 -41.95
CA ASP A 196 63.57 -7.88 -42.34
C ASP A 196 62.23 -7.14 -42.59
N PRO A 197 62.08 -5.88 -42.11
CA PRO A 197 60.92 -5.05 -42.39
C PRO A 197 61.00 -4.44 -43.79
N GLU A 198 60.86 -5.24 -44.85
CA GLU A 198 60.77 -4.73 -46.21
C GLU A 198 59.66 -5.37 -47.06
N LYS A 199 58.68 -4.50 -47.36
CA LYS A 199 57.80 -4.41 -48.56
C LYS A 199 56.30 -4.58 -48.27
N PRO A 200 55.47 -3.56 -48.57
CA PRO A 200 54.03 -3.74 -48.61
C PRO A 200 53.69 -4.80 -49.68
N LEU A 201 52.87 -5.78 -49.32
CA LEU A 201 52.40 -6.81 -50.26
C LEU A 201 51.75 -6.14 -51.47
N THR A 202 52.17 -6.56 -52.66
CA THR A 202 51.60 -6.06 -53.91
C THR A 202 50.15 -6.52 -54.05
N GLU A 203 49.31 -5.70 -54.70
CA GLU A 203 47.87 -5.94 -54.89
C GLU A 203 47.59 -7.32 -55.52
N ALA A 204 48.50 -7.81 -56.37
CA ALA A 204 48.44 -9.13 -56.98
C ALA A 204 48.58 -10.30 -55.98
N GLU A 205 49.39 -10.16 -54.93
CA GLU A 205 49.54 -11.19 -53.88
C GLU A 205 48.36 -11.20 -52.92
N LEU A 206 47.79 -10.01 -52.65
CA LEU A 206 46.60 -9.87 -51.82
C LEU A 206 45.38 -10.55 -52.47
N HIS A 207 45.23 -10.41 -53.79
CA HIS A 207 44.19 -11.09 -54.57
C HIS A 207 44.39 -12.60 -54.71
N LYS A 208 45.64 -13.08 -54.62
CA LYS A 208 45.94 -14.53 -54.63
C LYS A 208 45.62 -15.18 -53.30
N ARG A 209 45.78 -14.44 -52.19
CA ARG A 209 45.51 -14.91 -50.82
C ARG A 209 44.03 -14.79 -50.42
N TYR A 210 43.30 -13.83 -51.00
CA TYR A 210 41.88 -13.59 -50.73
C TYR A 210 41.08 -13.39 -52.04
N PRO A 211 40.71 -14.47 -52.75
CA PRO A 211 39.99 -14.38 -54.02
C PRO A 211 38.57 -13.77 -53.89
N ASN A 212 38.03 -13.77 -52.68
CA ASN A 212 36.71 -13.27 -52.28
C ASN A 212 36.66 -11.76 -51.98
N LEU A 213 37.80 -11.04 -51.98
CA LEU A 213 37.84 -9.57 -51.86
C LEU A 213 37.70 -8.85 -53.21
N ARG A 214 37.51 -9.59 -54.30
CA ARG A 214 37.30 -9.07 -55.66
C ARG A 214 35.89 -8.48 -55.80
N GLY A 215 35.65 -7.29 -55.22
CA GLY A 215 34.38 -6.58 -55.42
C GLY A 215 34.03 -5.50 -54.41
N TYR A 216 34.75 -5.38 -53.29
CA TYR A 216 34.51 -4.31 -52.32
C TYR A 216 35.54 -3.20 -52.48
N VAL A 217 35.47 -2.52 -53.64
CA VAL A 217 35.99 -1.15 -53.76
C VAL A 217 34.76 -0.24 -53.81
N GLU A 218 34.75 0.69 -52.87
CA GLU A 218 33.63 1.47 -52.38
C GLU A 218 33.04 2.40 -53.45
N ASP A 219 31.71 2.37 -53.62
CA ASP A 219 30.99 3.41 -54.35
C ASP A 219 30.30 4.34 -53.31
N PRO A 220 30.78 5.57 -53.08
CA PRO A 220 30.32 6.45 -51.98
C PRO A 220 28.89 6.99 -52.16
N ARG A 221 28.14 6.51 -53.16
CA ARG A 221 26.76 6.93 -53.47
C ARG A 221 25.67 6.07 -52.83
N HIS A 222 26.05 4.99 -52.13
CA HIS A 222 25.10 4.04 -51.51
C HIS A 222 24.93 4.21 -49.99
N MET A 223 25.33 5.35 -49.41
CA MET A 223 24.87 5.76 -48.06
C MET A 223 23.38 6.11 -48.11
N GLY A 224 22.54 5.07 -48.14
CA GLY A 224 21.11 5.17 -47.91
C GLY A 224 20.88 6.00 -46.66
N LYS A 225 20.09 7.06 -46.80
CA LYS A 225 19.75 8.05 -45.78
C LYS A 225 19.51 7.35 -44.44
N MET A 226 20.43 7.51 -43.49
CA MET A 226 20.19 7.06 -42.12
C MET A 226 18.88 7.71 -41.64
N PRO A 227 17.93 6.95 -41.07
CA PRO A 227 16.73 7.52 -40.50
C PRO A 227 17.14 8.53 -39.42
N LYS A 228 16.70 9.78 -39.58
CA LYS A 228 16.91 10.83 -38.58
C LYS A 228 16.34 10.32 -37.25
N ARG A 229 17.18 10.28 -36.20
CA ARG A 229 16.75 9.92 -34.85
C ARG A 229 15.56 10.81 -34.46
N PRO A 230 14.48 10.26 -33.86
CA PRO A 230 13.37 11.07 -33.39
C PRO A 230 13.90 12.07 -32.36
N VAL A 231 13.67 13.36 -32.63
CA VAL A 231 13.90 14.44 -31.68
C VAL A 231 12.81 14.31 -30.63
N TYR A 232 13.16 13.83 -29.43
CA TYR A 232 12.25 13.85 -28.29
C TYR A 232 12.13 15.31 -27.80
N GLU A 233 10.94 15.90 -27.92
CA GLU A 233 10.61 17.13 -27.20
C GLU A 233 10.68 16.85 -25.70
N VAL A 234 11.74 17.34 -25.05
CA VAL A 234 11.80 17.41 -23.59
C VAL A 234 10.76 18.44 -23.17
N LYS A 235 9.58 17.97 -22.76
CA LYS A 235 8.59 18.84 -22.13
C LYS A 235 9.23 19.42 -20.85
N PRO A 236 9.23 20.75 -20.64
CA PRO A 236 9.77 21.34 -19.44
C PRO A 236 9.03 20.77 -18.22
N TRP A 237 9.79 20.49 -17.17
CA TRP A 237 9.28 20.04 -15.88
C TRP A 237 8.30 21.09 -15.36
N VAL A 238 7.00 20.78 -15.42
CA VAL A 238 5.96 21.58 -14.80
C VAL A 238 6.02 21.23 -13.32
N GLU A 239 6.51 22.17 -12.50
CA GLU A 239 6.38 22.06 -11.05
C GLU A 239 4.90 21.80 -10.71
N PRO A 240 4.59 20.76 -9.92
CA PRO A 240 3.22 20.52 -9.50
C PRO A 240 2.75 21.76 -8.74
N SER A 241 1.87 22.53 -9.36
CA SER A 241 1.22 23.67 -8.73
C SER A 241 0.66 23.21 -7.38
N PRO A 242 0.90 23.94 -6.28
CA PRO A 242 0.45 23.52 -4.98
C PRO A 242 -1.06 23.36 -5.03
N VAL A 243 -1.49 22.11 -4.88
CA VAL A 243 -2.86 21.68 -4.63
C VAL A 243 -3.51 22.71 -3.70
N ASN A 244 -4.73 23.15 -4.03
CA ASN A 244 -5.55 24.07 -3.22
C ASN A 244 -5.86 23.44 -1.85
N LEU A 245 -4.85 23.35 -1.01
CA LEU A 245 -4.94 22.87 0.35
C LEU A 245 -5.52 24.01 1.17
N THR A 246 -6.57 23.69 1.91
CA THR A 246 -7.12 24.60 2.91
C THR A 246 -6.04 24.92 3.96
N ALA A 247 -6.17 26.07 4.65
CA ALA A 247 -5.19 26.50 5.65
C ALA A 247 -4.95 25.43 6.73
N GLU A 248 -5.98 24.66 7.08
CA GLU A 248 -5.91 23.57 8.05
C GLU A 248 -5.12 22.36 7.54
N GLU A 249 -5.28 22.00 6.27
CA GLU A 249 -4.53 20.90 5.66
C GLU A 249 -3.05 21.26 5.52
N ARG A 250 -2.75 22.52 5.19
CA ARG A 250 -1.38 23.03 5.16
C ARG A 250 -0.73 23.02 6.54
N ALA A 251 -1.48 23.36 7.60
CA ALA A 251 -1.01 23.29 8.98
C ALA A 251 -0.73 21.85 9.45
N LYS A 252 -1.62 20.90 9.10
CA LYS A 252 -1.42 19.47 9.37
C LYS A 252 -0.20 18.90 8.63
N LEU A 253 -0.01 19.29 7.38
CA LEU A 253 1.15 18.87 6.59
C LEU A 253 2.45 19.36 7.25
N MET A 254 2.48 20.64 7.66
CA MET A 254 3.66 21.23 8.32
C MET A 254 3.94 20.60 9.69
N GLN A 255 2.92 20.24 10.47
CA GLN A 255 3.12 19.50 11.73
C GLN A 255 3.70 18.10 11.50
N ARG A 256 3.27 17.39 10.44
CA ARG A 256 3.88 16.11 10.06
C ARG A 256 5.35 16.27 9.71
N TYR A 257 5.70 17.30 8.94
CA TYR A 257 7.09 17.55 8.57
C TYR A 257 7.96 17.94 9.77
N GLN A 258 7.45 18.72 10.73
CA GLN A 258 8.22 19.08 11.93
C GLN A 258 8.55 17.87 12.84
N GLY A 259 7.78 16.79 12.76
CA GLY A 259 8.10 15.54 13.45
C GLY A 259 9.27 14.76 12.83
N LEU A 260 9.52 14.92 11.53
CA LEU A 260 10.54 14.16 10.80
C LEU A 260 11.97 14.74 10.93
N TRP A 261 12.13 15.99 11.37
CA TRP A 261 13.45 16.65 11.44
C TRP A 261 14.00 16.79 12.87
N LYS A 262 13.43 16.12 13.87
CA LYS A 262 14.11 16.00 15.17
C LYS A 262 15.28 15.03 15.03
N THR A 263 16.43 15.56 14.61
CA THR A 263 17.71 14.84 14.67
C THR A 263 18.01 14.49 16.13
N PRO A 264 18.50 13.28 16.42
CA PRO A 264 18.95 12.94 17.76
C PRO A 264 20.14 13.85 18.12
N SER A 265 20.01 14.56 19.25
CA SER A 265 21.09 15.36 19.83
C SER A 265 22.30 14.45 20.08
N PRO A 266 23.52 14.83 19.64
CA PRO A 266 24.71 14.09 19.99
C PRO A 266 24.95 14.22 21.51
N ARG A 267 25.32 13.09 22.13
CA ARG A 267 25.85 13.03 23.50
C ARG A 267 27.36 13.23 23.47
#